data_AF-A0A257MVL7-F1
#
_entry.id   AF-A0A257MVL7-F1
#
_cell.length_a   1.000
_cell.length_b   1.000
_cell.length_c   1.000
_cell.angle_alpha   90.00
_cell.angle_beta   90.00
_cell.angle_gamma   90.00
#
_symmetry.space_group_name_H-M   'P 1'
#
loop_
_entity.id
_entity.type
_entity.pdbx_description
1 polymer ?
#
loop_
_entity_poly.entity_id
_entity_poly.type
_entity_poly.pdbx_seq_one_letter_code
_entity_poly.pdbx_strand_id
1 'polypeptide(L)'
;NSQAVSLAIILIVSFVLIYSLSSILMPVFASIVLAYLLEGLVGKAEDNGMPRLPAVYLVFSVFMACLGFLLFYLMPLVSQQAVELVQNIPEIINSAQRGVMRLPEMYPKLISESKIQQMMFAVQKELLTYGQNVLSLSAASVVGIVSALIYLFLVPMMVFFLLKDKELLISWFLQFMPKDRNLTVRVWEEVDIQIGNYVRGKFAEIFILWFVSYTTFATLDLNYAMLLAVLMGVQVIIPYIGATLVTFPVLGVAYFQWGLSGDDFMYLVIAYSIIQALDGVVLVPVLFSEAVNLHAIAIIVAILFFGGLWGFWGVFFAIPLATVVKAVLTAWPRLGDNSSAIFADINAKDPSKF
;
A
#
# COMPACT_ATOMS: atom_id res chain seq x y z
N ASN A 1 9.09 26.58 -24.61
CA ASN A 1 8.01 27.09 -23.74
C ASN A 1 8.59 27.29 -22.34
N SER A 2 8.85 28.54 -21.91
CA SER A 2 9.54 28.87 -20.65
C SER A 2 8.81 28.35 -19.40
N GLN A 3 7.50 28.18 -19.49
CA GLN A 3 6.63 27.65 -18.42
C GLN A 3 6.88 26.16 -18.18
N ALA A 4 6.96 25.36 -19.25
CA ALA A 4 7.28 23.94 -19.17
C ALA A 4 8.67 23.71 -18.56
N VAL A 5 9.62 24.62 -18.84
CA VAL A 5 10.98 24.57 -18.28
C VAL A 5 10.97 24.91 -16.79
N SER A 6 10.22 25.93 -16.35
CA SER A 6 10.09 26.26 -14.93
C SER A 6 9.46 25.13 -14.13
N LEU A 7 8.38 24.53 -14.64
CA LEU A 7 7.72 23.39 -14.00
C LEU A 7 8.67 22.18 -13.93
N ALA A 8 9.38 21.88 -15.02
CA ALA A 8 10.36 20.80 -15.04
C ALA A 8 11.49 21.03 -14.02
N ILE A 9 12.00 22.25 -13.89
CA ILE A 9 13.02 22.58 -12.89
C ILE A 9 12.48 22.38 -11.47
N ILE A 10 11.26 22.85 -11.17
CA ILE A 10 10.65 22.65 -9.84
C ILE A 10 10.50 21.15 -9.56
N LEU A 11 9.96 20.38 -10.51
CA LEU A 11 9.81 18.93 -10.36
C LEU A 11 11.15 18.22 -10.14
N ILE A 12 12.19 18.58 -10.90
CA ILE A 12 13.53 17.98 -10.76
C ILE A 12 14.15 18.34 -9.41
N VAL A 13 14.09 19.61 -9.00
CA VAL A 13 14.64 20.06 -7.72
C VAL A 13 13.90 19.42 -6.55
N SER A 14 12.57 19.43 -6.57
CA SER A 14 11.75 18.74 -5.57
C SER A 14 12.07 17.24 -5.52
N PHE A 15 12.19 16.58 -6.68
CA PHE A 15 12.54 15.17 -6.75
C PHE A 15 13.91 14.87 -6.14
N VAL A 16 14.94 15.64 -6.48
CA VAL A 16 16.30 15.47 -5.94
C VAL A 16 16.35 15.71 -4.43
N LEU A 17 15.63 16.72 -3.94
CA LEU A 17 15.60 17.08 -2.52
C LEU A 17 14.85 16.01 -1.71
N ILE A 18 13.71 15.54 -2.21
CA ILE A 18 12.95 14.46 -1.58
C ILE A 18 13.75 13.15 -1.60
N TYR A 19 14.42 12.83 -2.71
CA TYR A 19 15.27 11.64 -2.80
C TYR A 19 16.39 11.66 -1.76
N SER A 20 17.10 12.79 -1.66
CA SER A 20 18.24 12.95 -0.75
C SER A 20 17.86 12.95 0.73
N LEU A 21 16.64 13.40 1.07
CA LEU A 21 16.15 13.50 2.45
C LEU A 21 15.11 12.41 2.81
N SER A 22 14.92 11.41 1.95
CA SER A 22 13.86 10.42 2.07
C SER A 22 13.82 9.69 3.42
N SER A 23 14.98 9.36 4.00
CA SER A 23 15.09 8.69 5.30
C SER A 23 14.65 9.57 6.48
N ILE A 24 14.92 10.88 6.41
CA ILE A 24 14.58 11.85 7.47
C ILE A 24 13.12 12.30 7.34
N LEU A 25 12.60 12.36 6.12
CA LEU A 25 11.24 12.81 5.83
C LEU A 25 10.18 11.72 6.04
N MET A 26 10.55 10.48 6.38
CA MET A 26 9.59 9.39 6.59
C MET A 26 8.43 9.74 7.56
N PRO A 27 8.69 10.32 8.75
CA PRO A 27 7.60 10.74 9.65
C PRO A 27 6.70 11.83 9.05
N VAL A 28 7.26 12.68 8.19
CA VAL A 28 6.52 13.74 7.48
C VAL A 28 5.62 13.14 6.40
N PHE A 29 6.11 12.16 5.64
CA PHE A 29 5.26 11.43 4.68
C PHE A 29 4.13 10.68 5.38
N ALA A 30 4.44 10.01 6.49
CA ALA A 30 3.46 9.32 7.31
C ALA A 30 2.37 10.27 7.82
N SER A 31 2.77 11.43 8.35
CA SER A 31 1.82 12.41 8.87
C SER A 31 0.98 13.05 7.78
N ILE A 32 1.55 13.31 6.59
CA ILE A 32 0.78 13.80 5.44
C ILE A 32 -0.27 12.78 5.02
N VAL A 33 0.10 11.50 4.85
CA VAL A 33 -0.86 10.44 4.48
C VAL A 33 -1.99 10.34 5.49
N LEU A 34 -1.65 10.28 6.78
CA LEU A 34 -2.65 10.21 7.85
C LEU A 34 -3.49 11.48 7.92
N ALA A 35 -2.91 12.66 7.70
CA ALA A 35 -3.67 13.91 7.63
C ALA A 35 -4.65 13.90 6.45
N TYR A 36 -4.26 13.45 5.25
CA TYR A 36 -5.18 13.31 4.10
C TYR A 36 -6.33 12.35 4.36
N LEU A 37 -6.05 11.25 5.08
CA LEU A 37 -7.07 10.31 5.52
C LEU A 37 -8.08 10.98 6.48
N LEU A 38 -7.56 11.62 7.53
CA LEU A 38 -8.37 12.22 8.60
C LEU A 38 -9.07 13.51 8.16
N GLU A 39 -8.52 14.27 7.22
CA GLU A 39 -9.13 15.49 6.68
C GLU A 39 -10.50 15.18 6.07
N GLY A 40 -10.68 14.01 5.46
CA GLY A 40 -11.99 13.58 4.96
C GLY A 40 -13.03 13.38 6.07
N LEU A 41 -12.61 13.01 7.29
CA LEU A 41 -13.47 12.91 8.46
C LEU A 41 -13.73 14.28 9.09
N VAL A 42 -12.72 15.16 9.12
CA VAL A 42 -12.85 16.55 9.57
C VAL A 42 -13.85 17.29 8.68
N GLY A 43 -13.70 17.21 7.35
CA GLY A 43 -14.62 17.83 6.40
C GLY A 43 -16.07 17.35 6.58
N LYS A 44 -16.28 16.04 6.79
CA LYS A 44 -17.64 15.52 7.10
C LYS A 44 -18.21 16.09 8.40
N ALA A 45 -17.38 16.35 9.41
CA ALA A 45 -17.84 16.99 10.65
C ALA A 45 -18.16 18.47 10.43
N GLU A 46 -17.38 19.16 9.59
CA GLU A 46 -17.66 20.54 9.17
C GLU A 46 -18.95 20.66 8.35
N ASP A 47 -19.20 19.74 7.43
CA ASP A 47 -20.43 19.66 6.63
C ASP A 47 -21.68 19.47 7.52
N ASN A 48 -21.51 18.85 8.69
CA ASN A 48 -22.55 18.71 9.72
C ASN A 48 -22.68 19.95 10.63
N GLY A 49 -22.02 21.06 10.29
CA GLY A 49 -22.11 22.34 11.00
C GLY A 49 -21.12 22.53 12.15
N MET A 50 -20.15 21.62 12.34
CA MET A 50 -19.13 21.76 13.39
C MET A 50 -18.04 22.75 12.95
N PRO A 51 -17.65 23.73 13.79
CA PRO A 51 -16.48 24.56 13.48
C PRO A 51 -15.20 23.71 13.37
N ARG A 52 -14.26 24.14 12.51
CA ARG A 52 -13.03 23.41 12.19
C ARG A 52 -12.27 22.89 13.40
N LEU A 53 -11.99 23.76 14.37
CA LEU A 53 -11.13 23.41 15.50
C LEU A 53 -11.73 22.28 16.39
N PRO A 54 -13.00 22.36 16.82
CA PRO A 54 -13.70 21.22 17.44
C PRO A 54 -13.74 19.95 16.58
N ALA A 55 -13.96 20.06 15.28
CA ALA A 55 -13.95 18.91 14.36
C ALA A 55 -12.58 18.21 14.34
N VAL A 56 -11.49 18.99 14.25
CA VAL A 56 -10.12 18.48 14.33
C VAL A 56 -9.86 17.78 15.67
N TYR A 57 -10.25 18.37 16.80
CA TYR A 57 -10.08 17.72 18.10
C TYR A 57 -10.84 16.39 18.19
N LEU A 58 -12.09 16.35 17.75
CA LEU A 58 -12.90 15.13 17.75
C LEU A 58 -12.25 14.02 16.92
N VAL A 59 -11.92 14.32 15.66
CA VAL A 59 -11.31 13.34 14.74
C VAL A 59 -9.94 12.90 15.24
N PHE A 60 -9.13 13.83 15.75
CA PHE A 60 -7.82 13.51 16.30
C PHE A 60 -7.92 12.64 17.56
N SER A 61 -8.90 12.88 18.44
CA SER A 61 -9.15 12.02 19.60
C SER A 61 -9.54 10.59 19.19
N VAL A 62 -10.41 10.44 18.18
CA VAL A 62 -10.76 9.12 17.61
C VAL A 62 -9.53 8.46 17.00
N PHE A 63 -8.72 9.20 16.25
CA PHE A 63 -7.46 8.71 15.70
C PHE A 63 -6.50 8.22 16.79
N MET A 64 -6.31 9.00 17.86
CA MET A 64 -5.46 8.60 19.00
C MET A 64 -6.00 7.35 19.72
N ALA A 65 -7.33 7.21 19.84
CA ALA A 65 -7.93 6.00 20.40
C ALA A 65 -7.69 4.77 19.50
N CYS A 66 -7.89 4.91 18.19
CA CYS A 66 -7.59 3.84 17.22
C CYS A 66 -6.11 3.48 17.20
N LEU A 67 -5.21 4.47 17.25
CA LEU A 67 -3.77 4.26 17.33
C LEU A 67 -3.40 3.53 18.63
N GLY A 68 -4.00 3.91 19.76
CA GLY A 68 -3.85 3.20 21.03
C GLY A 68 -4.30 1.75 20.95
N PHE A 69 -5.49 1.48 20.37
CA PHE A 69 -5.97 0.12 20.15
C PHE A 69 -5.00 -0.70 19.27
N LEU A 70 -4.51 -0.10 18.18
CA LEU A 70 -3.57 -0.76 17.28
C LEU A 70 -2.28 -1.14 18.01
N LEU A 71 -1.70 -0.23 18.80
CA LEU A 71 -0.41 -0.43 19.46
C LEU A 71 -0.48 -1.31 20.71
N PHE A 72 -1.53 -1.17 21.52
CA PHE A 72 -1.61 -1.85 22.82
C PHE A 72 -2.42 -3.15 22.79
N TYR A 73 -3.22 -3.40 21.75
CA TYR A 73 -4.01 -4.62 21.62
C TYR A 73 -3.69 -5.40 20.35
N LEU A 74 -3.86 -4.78 19.17
CA LEU A 74 -3.71 -5.48 17.90
C LEU A 74 -2.27 -5.94 17.67
N MET A 75 -1.29 -5.04 17.84
CA MET A 75 0.12 -5.33 17.59
C MET A 75 0.66 -6.44 18.52
N PRO A 76 0.43 -6.43 19.85
CA PRO A 76 0.83 -7.54 20.71
C PRO A 76 0.20 -8.88 20.30
N LEU A 77 -1.10 -8.89 19.97
CA LEU A 77 -1.81 -10.10 19.54
C LEU A 77 -1.23 -10.69 18.25
N VAL A 78 -0.97 -9.83 17.26
CA VAL A 78 -0.36 -10.22 15.98
C VAL A 78 1.08 -10.70 16.20
N SER A 79 1.85 -10.01 17.04
CA SER A 79 3.23 -10.38 17.37
C SER A 79 3.30 -11.76 18.03
N GLN A 80 2.41 -12.01 18.99
CA GLN A 80 2.31 -13.32 19.64
C GLN A 80 2.01 -14.43 18.62
N GLN A 81 1.00 -14.23 17.77
CA GLN A 81 0.65 -15.20 16.73
C GLN A 81 1.79 -15.42 15.73
N ALA A 82 2.56 -14.38 15.40
CA ALA A 82 3.72 -14.49 14.53
C ALA A 82 4.85 -15.31 15.18
N VAL A 83 5.12 -15.07 16.47
CA VAL A 83 6.10 -15.84 17.25
C VAL A 83 5.70 -17.31 17.35
N GLU A 84 4.44 -17.59 17.64
CA GLU A 84 3.89 -18.95 17.71
C GLU A 84 4.00 -19.67 16.35
N LEU A 85 3.62 -19.00 15.26
CA LEU A 85 3.76 -19.54 13.90
C LEU A 85 5.21 -19.91 13.59
N VAL A 86 6.16 -19.02 13.91
CA VAL A 86 7.59 -19.26 13.69
C VAL A 86 8.10 -20.43 14.53
N GLN A 87 7.70 -20.53 15.79
CA GLN A 87 8.10 -21.63 16.68
C GLN A 87 7.57 -22.99 16.20
N ASN A 88 6.40 -22.99 15.54
CA ASN A 88 5.78 -24.20 15.00
C ASN A 88 6.27 -24.59 13.59
N ILE A 89 7.08 -23.76 12.91
CA ILE A 89 7.66 -24.07 11.58
C ILE A 89 8.29 -25.47 11.51
N PRO A 90 9.14 -25.92 12.45
CA PRO A 90 9.72 -27.26 12.39
C PRO A 90 8.67 -28.37 12.37
N GLU A 91 7.59 -28.22 13.15
CA GLU A 91 6.51 -29.19 13.22
C GLU A 91 5.65 -29.17 11.94
N ILE A 92 5.39 -27.98 11.39
CA ILE A 92 4.70 -27.79 10.11
C ILE A 92 5.46 -28.52 8.99
N ILE A 93 6.78 -28.34 8.92
CA ILE A 93 7.62 -28.97 7.91
C ILE A 93 7.68 -30.48 8.10
N ASN A 94 7.87 -30.96 9.33
CA ASN A 94 7.89 -32.40 9.62
C ASN A 94 6.56 -33.07 9.22
N SER A 95 5.43 -32.38 9.43
CA SER A 95 4.10 -32.88 9.05
C SER A 95 3.90 -32.87 7.53
N ALA A 96 4.32 -31.80 6.85
CA ALA A 96 4.31 -31.73 5.40
C ALA A 96 5.21 -32.82 4.78
N GLN A 97 6.40 -33.06 5.34
CA GLN A 97 7.31 -34.09 4.89
C GLN A 97 6.68 -35.48 5.02
N ARG A 98 5.98 -35.80 6.12
CA ARG A 98 5.24 -37.08 6.24
C ARG A 98 4.16 -37.25 5.18
N GLY A 99 3.44 -36.18 4.82
CA GLY A 99 2.45 -36.21 3.75
C GLY A 99 3.06 -36.40 2.36
N VAL A 100 4.14 -35.66 2.08
CA VAL A 100 4.85 -35.69 0.80
C VAL A 100 5.66 -36.98 0.61
N MET A 101 6.13 -37.62 1.68
CA MET A 101 6.83 -38.91 1.59
C MET A 101 5.92 -40.07 1.15
N ARG A 102 4.60 -39.87 1.02
CA ARG A 102 3.69 -40.81 0.34
C ARG A 102 3.73 -40.69 -1.20
N LEU A 103 4.27 -39.59 -1.75
CA LEU A 103 4.35 -39.37 -3.20
C LEU A 103 5.40 -40.24 -3.91
N PRO A 104 6.60 -40.49 -3.35
CA PRO A 104 7.56 -41.45 -3.90
C PRO A 104 7.01 -42.87 -4.00
N GLU A 105 6.13 -43.27 -3.08
CA GLU A 105 5.46 -44.57 -3.11
C GLU A 105 4.49 -44.67 -4.30
N MET A 106 3.84 -43.56 -4.68
CA MET A 106 2.90 -43.51 -5.80
C MET A 106 3.56 -43.20 -7.16
N TYR A 107 4.67 -42.44 -7.17
CA TYR A 107 5.35 -41.97 -8.40
C TYR A 107 6.90 -42.12 -8.34
N PRO A 108 7.42 -43.34 -8.12
CA PRO A 108 8.85 -43.57 -7.86
C PRO A 108 9.78 -43.23 -9.04
N LYS A 109 9.24 -43.13 -10.26
CA LYS A 109 10.01 -42.77 -11.47
C LYS A 109 10.18 -41.26 -11.68
N LEU A 110 9.37 -40.42 -11.02
CA LEU A 110 9.37 -38.96 -11.19
C LEU A 110 9.97 -38.23 -9.98
N ILE A 111 9.84 -38.80 -8.78
CA ILE A 111 10.24 -38.15 -7.53
C ILE A 111 11.07 -39.11 -6.68
N SER A 112 12.35 -38.77 -6.45
CA SER A 112 13.22 -39.53 -5.55
C SER A 112 13.12 -39.00 -4.12
N GLU A 113 13.14 -39.90 -3.14
CA GLU A 113 13.10 -39.56 -1.71
C GLU A 113 14.23 -38.59 -1.33
N SER A 114 15.42 -38.79 -1.88
CA SER A 114 16.59 -37.93 -1.68
C SER A 114 16.37 -36.48 -2.14
N LYS A 115 15.62 -36.26 -3.24
CA LYS A 115 15.32 -34.92 -3.75
C LYS A 115 14.30 -34.22 -2.85
N ILE A 116 13.29 -34.93 -2.36
CA ILE A 116 12.33 -34.38 -1.39
C ILE A 116 13.06 -33.99 -0.10
N GLN A 117 13.89 -34.87 0.45
CA GLN A 117 14.62 -34.58 1.71
C GLN A 117 15.54 -33.36 1.57
N GLN A 118 16.28 -33.25 0.44
CA GLN A 118 17.13 -32.07 0.18
C GLN A 118 16.32 -30.78 0.05
N MET A 119 15.18 -30.83 -0.66
CA MET A 119 14.29 -29.67 -0.82
C MET A 119 13.68 -29.25 0.52
N MET A 120 13.20 -30.20 1.32
CA MET A 120 12.63 -29.93 2.65
C MET A 120 13.68 -29.39 3.60
N PHE A 121 14.92 -29.90 3.57
CA PHE A 121 16.01 -29.35 4.36
C PHE A 121 16.34 -27.90 3.97
N ALA A 122 16.40 -27.60 2.68
CA ALA A 122 16.63 -26.24 2.19
C ALA A 122 15.50 -25.28 2.62
N VAL A 123 14.24 -25.70 2.44
CA VAL A 123 13.05 -24.94 2.87
C VAL A 123 13.06 -24.71 4.38
N GLN A 124 13.37 -25.74 5.17
CA GLN A 124 13.45 -25.64 6.63
C GLN A 124 14.54 -24.66 7.08
N LYS A 125 15.72 -24.74 6.48
CA LYS A 125 16.84 -23.83 6.81
C LYS A 125 16.49 -22.38 6.54
N GLU A 126 15.92 -22.10 5.36
CA GLU A 126 15.50 -20.74 4.99
C GLU A 126 14.39 -20.24 5.91
N LEU A 127 13.31 -21.03 6.10
CA LEU A 127 12.19 -20.65 6.97
C LEU A 127 12.64 -20.41 8.43
N LEU A 128 13.57 -21.21 8.95
CA LEU A 128 14.14 -20.99 10.27
C LEU A 128 14.99 -19.71 10.34
N THR A 129 15.75 -19.40 9.29
CA THR A 129 16.57 -18.19 9.24
C THR A 129 15.68 -16.94 9.20
N TYR A 130 14.65 -16.95 8.34
CA TYR A 130 13.64 -15.89 8.32
C TYR A 130 12.88 -15.79 9.64
N GLY A 131 12.50 -16.93 10.24
CA GLY A 131 11.84 -16.97 11.54
C GLY A 131 12.68 -16.39 12.67
N GLN A 132 13.98 -16.71 12.72
CA GLN A 132 14.92 -16.12 13.69
C GLN A 132 15.06 -14.61 13.51
N ASN A 133 15.00 -14.11 12.27
CA ASN A 133 14.98 -12.67 12.02
C ASN A 133 13.69 -11.98 12.50
N VAL A 134 12.53 -12.65 12.37
CA VAL A 134 11.26 -12.14 12.92
C VAL A 134 11.32 -12.10 14.45
N LEU A 135 11.84 -13.16 15.07
CA LEU A 135 12.04 -13.23 16.52
C LEU A 135 13.02 -12.15 17.02
N SER A 136 14.13 -11.91 16.31
CA SER A 136 15.09 -10.88 16.69
C SER A 136 14.56 -9.46 16.51
N LEU A 137 13.69 -9.22 15.52
CA LEU A 137 12.94 -7.96 15.39
C LEU A 137 11.94 -7.76 16.54
N SER A 138 11.31 -8.84 17.02
CA SER A 138 10.42 -8.78 18.18
C SER A 138 11.17 -8.48 19.49
N ALA A 139 12.44 -8.91 19.59
CA ALA A 139 13.35 -8.53 20.67
C ALA A 139 13.84 -7.09 20.46
N ALA A 140 13.03 -6.12 20.85
CA ALA A 140 13.31 -4.71 20.63
C ALA A 140 14.67 -4.29 21.22
N SER A 141 15.57 -3.80 20.37
CA SER A 141 16.80 -3.15 20.82
C SER A 141 16.48 -1.78 21.44
N VAL A 142 17.26 -1.34 22.43
CA VAL A 142 17.05 -0.03 23.10
C VAL A 142 16.98 1.12 22.08
N VAL A 143 17.80 1.06 21.02
CA VAL A 143 17.81 2.03 19.92
C VAL A 143 16.49 2.01 19.15
N GLY A 144 15.95 0.82 18.83
CA GLY A 144 14.67 0.68 18.15
C GLY A 144 13.50 1.23 18.95
N ILE A 145 13.49 1.02 20.27
CA ILE A 145 12.45 1.57 21.16
C ILE A 145 12.49 3.10 21.16
N VAL A 146 13.69 3.69 21.29
CA VAL A 146 13.84 5.15 21.28
C VAL A 146 13.36 5.74 19.96
N SER A 147 13.75 5.17 18.82
CA SER A 147 13.26 5.60 17.50
C SER A 147 11.74 5.47 17.38
N ALA A 148 11.16 4.36 17.84
CA ALA A 148 9.72 4.15 17.83
C ALA A 148 8.98 5.19 18.70
N LEU A 149 9.51 5.53 19.89
CA LEU A 149 8.93 6.56 20.75
C LEU A 149 8.98 7.95 20.11
N ILE A 150 10.09 8.29 19.44
CA ILE A 150 10.20 9.55 18.68
C ILE A 150 9.13 9.59 17.60
N TYR A 151 8.94 8.49 16.85
CA TYR A 151 7.96 8.42 15.77
C TYR A 151 6.53 8.46 16.32
N LEU A 152 6.27 7.77 17.43
CA LEU A 152 4.99 7.74 18.13
C LEU A 152 4.58 9.13 18.63
N PHE A 153 5.53 9.98 18.98
CA PHE A 153 5.25 11.37 19.35
C PHE A 153 5.14 12.28 18.12
N LEU A 154 6.13 12.22 17.23
CA LEU A 154 6.29 13.17 16.14
C LEU A 154 5.20 13.02 15.07
N VAL A 155 4.82 11.78 14.71
CA VAL A 155 3.81 11.55 13.67
C VAL A 155 2.44 12.09 14.09
N PRO A 156 1.86 11.72 15.26
CA PRO A 156 0.58 12.29 15.69
C PRO A 156 0.63 13.80 15.89
N MET A 157 1.75 14.34 16.42
CA MET A 157 1.94 15.77 16.54
C MET A 157 1.85 16.46 15.17
N MET A 158 2.56 15.94 14.17
CA MET A 158 2.53 16.48 12.81
C MET A 158 1.14 16.36 12.18
N VAL A 159 0.46 15.22 12.36
CA VAL A 159 -0.92 15.03 11.89
C VAL A 159 -1.85 16.09 12.48
N PHE A 160 -1.76 16.35 13.79
CA PHE A 160 -2.58 17.35 14.45
C PHE A 160 -2.36 18.75 13.85
N PHE A 161 -1.11 19.18 13.69
CA PHE A 161 -0.79 20.49 13.10
C PHE A 161 -1.18 20.58 11.63
N LEU A 162 -1.02 19.51 10.85
CA LEU A 162 -1.44 19.45 9.45
C LEU A 162 -2.96 19.61 9.30
N LEU A 163 -3.76 19.01 10.18
CA LEU A 163 -5.22 19.13 10.18
C LEU A 163 -5.68 20.52 10.64
N LYS A 164 -5.10 21.00 11.75
CA LYS A 164 -5.45 22.26 12.38
C LYS A 164 -5.08 23.46 11.50
N ASP A 165 -3.85 23.49 11.00
CA ASP A 165 -3.25 24.66 10.35
C ASP A 165 -3.15 24.49 8.81
N LYS A 166 -3.96 23.60 8.22
CA LYS A 166 -3.96 23.28 6.78
C LYS A 166 -3.94 24.51 5.88
N GLU A 167 -4.87 25.45 6.09
CA GLU A 167 -5.00 26.64 5.22
C GLU A 167 -3.76 27.54 5.31
N LEU A 168 -3.17 27.67 6.50
CA LEU A 168 -1.93 28.40 6.70
C LEU A 168 -0.76 27.72 5.96
N LEU A 169 -0.65 26.40 6.04
CA LEU A 169 0.41 25.65 5.39
C LEU A 169 0.29 25.67 3.86
N ILE A 170 -0.92 25.51 3.33
CA ILE A 170 -1.17 25.60 1.88
C ILE A 170 -0.89 27.01 1.38
N SER A 171 -1.40 28.04 2.08
CA SER A 171 -1.17 29.44 1.67
C SER A 171 0.30 29.84 1.74
N TRP A 172 1.07 29.32 2.71
CA TRP A 172 2.51 29.47 2.78
C TRP A 172 3.22 28.79 1.61
N PHE A 173 2.84 27.54 1.27
CA PHE A 173 3.45 26.81 0.15
C PHE A 173 3.18 27.48 -1.21
N LEU A 174 1.97 28.01 -1.40
CA LEU A 174 1.57 28.73 -2.62
C LEU A 174 2.40 30.01 -2.87
N GLN A 175 3.07 30.57 -1.87
CA GLN A 175 3.95 31.73 -2.05
C GLN A 175 5.24 31.40 -2.81
N PHE A 176 5.66 30.13 -2.82
CA PHE A 176 6.87 29.67 -3.52
C PHE A 176 6.58 29.19 -4.95
N MET A 177 5.32 29.19 -5.40
CA MET A 177 4.93 28.74 -6.72
C MET A 177 5.04 29.86 -7.79
N PRO A 178 5.37 29.52 -9.05
CA PRO A 178 5.53 30.49 -10.14
C PRO A 178 4.22 31.25 -10.44
N LYS A 179 4.36 32.50 -10.93
CA LYS A 179 3.28 33.50 -11.05
C LYS A 179 2.09 33.11 -11.94
N ASP A 180 2.20 32.08 -12.78
CA ASP A 180 1.05 31.52 -13.51
C ASP A 180 0.15 30.72 -12.55
N ARG A 181 -0.63 31.48 -11.76
CA ARG A 181 -1.54 30.96 -10.73
C ARG A 181 -2.55 29.98 -11.30
N ASN A 182 -3.12 30.24 -12.48
CA ASN A 182 -4.27 29.47 -12.95
C ASN A 182 -3.94 28.02 -13.32
N LEU A 183 -2.81 27.77 -13.99
CA LEU A 183 -2.40 26.40 -14.35
C LEU A 183 -1.90 25.64 -13.12
N THR A 184 -1.09 26.29 -12.28
CA THR A 184 -0.49 25.66 -11.10
C THR A 184 -1.54 25.33 -10.04
N VAL A 185 -2.50 26.23 -9.78
CA VAL A 185 -3.60 25.99 -8.82
C VAL A 185 -4.51 24.87 -9.32
N ARG A 186 -4.85 24.85 -10.62
CA ARG A 186 -5.70 23.79 -11.16
C ARG A 186 -5.04 22.41 -11.08
N VAL A 187 -3.75 22.31 -11.39
CA VAL A 187 -2.99 21.05 -11.25
C VAL A 187 -2.90 20.64 -9.78
N TRP A 188 -2.68 21.60 -8.88
CA TRP A 188 -2.63 21.33 -7.44
C TRP A 188 -3.95 20.80 -6.89
N GLU A 189 -5.08 21.44 -7.23
CA GLU A 189 -6.42 20.98 -6.83
C GLU A 189 -6.70 19.56 -7.32
N GLU A 190 -6.34 19.25 -8.56
CA GLU A 190 -6.51 17.91 -9.11
C GLU A 190 -5.64 16.86 -8.40
N VAL A 191 -4.38 17.20 -8.09
CA VAL A 191 -3.47 16.32 -7.34
C VAL A 191 -3.94 16.12 -5.89
N ASP A 192 -4.38 17.18 -5.21
CA ASP A 192 -4.89 17.13 -3.83
C ASP A 192 -6.10 16.19 -3.73
N ILE A 193 -7.05 16.31 -4.67
CA ILE A 193 -8.22 15.44 -4.75
C ILE A 193 -7.81 13.99 -5.02
N GLN A 194 -6.92 13.75 -5.99
CA GLN A 194 -6.48 12.40 -6.36
C GLN A 194 -5.73 11.70 -5.22
N ILE A 195 -4.79 12.39 -4.57
CA ILE A 195 -4.05 11.86 -3.42
C ILE A 195 -5.03 11.56 -2.27
N GLY A 196 -5.92 12.51 -1.95
CA GLY A 196 -6.91 12.31 -0.90
C GLY A 196 -7.81 11.10 -1.16
N ASN A 197 -8.34 10.96 -2.37
CA ASN A 197 -9.19 9.84 -2.75
C ASN A 197 -8.44 8.51 -2.74
N TYR A 198 -7.21 8.48 -3.26
CA TYR A 198 -6.37 7.28 -3.24
C TYR A 198 -6.07 6.82 -1.81
N VAL A 199 -5.64 7.74 -0.94
CA VAL A 199 -5.34 7.42 0.47
C VAL A 199 -6.58 6.89 1.17
N ARG A 200 -7.72 7.58 1.09
CA ARG A 200 -8.97 7.14 1.71
C ARG A 200 -9.44 5.78 1.17
N GLY A 201 -9.38 5.59 -0.15
CA GLY A 201 -9.70 4.33 -0.80
C GLY A 201 -8.80 3.18 -0.31
N LYS A 202 -7.48 3.40 -0.23
CA LYS A 202 -6.53 2.38 0.24
C LYS A 202 -6.75 2.01 1.70
N PHE A 203 -6.98 2.97 2.59
CA PHE A 203 -7.28 2.65 3.99
C PHE A 203 -8.62 1.91 4.14
N ALA A 204 -9.63 2.26 3.34
CA ALA A 204 -10.90 1.54 3.32
C ALA A 204 -10.72 0.10 2.83
N GLU A 205 -9.97 -0.11 1.75
CA GLU A 205 -9.64 -1.44 1.20
C GLU A 205 -8.93 -2.33 2.25
N ILE A 206 -7.87 -1.80 2.88
CA ILE A 206 -7.12 -2.48 3.95
C ILE A 206 -8.06 -2.89 5.09
N PHE A 207 -8.90 -1.95 5.55
CA PHE A 207 -9.80 -2.19 6.68
C PHE A 207 -10.87 -3.23 6.35
N ILE A 208 -11.50 -3.14 5.16
CA ILE A 208 -12.54 -4.07 4.74
C ILE A 208 -11.95 -5.47 4.60
N LEU A 209 -10.81 -5.64 3.92
CA LEU A 209 -10.19 -6.95 3.78
C LEU A 209 -9.73 -7.52 5.10
N TRP A 210 -9.11 -6.71 5.96
CA TRP A 210 -8.72 -7.15 7.31
C TRP A 210 -9.94 -7.65 8.09
N PHE A 211 -11.02 -6.87 8.14
CA PHE A 211 -12.20 -7.21 8.92
C PHE A 211 -12.94 -8.44 8.38
N VAL A 212 -13.17 -8.51 7.06
CA VAL A 212 -13.84 -9.65 6.41
C VAL A 212 -12.98 -10.91 6.53
N SER A 213 -11.67 -10.81 6.36
CA SER A 213 -10.78 -11.97 6.52
C SER A 213 -10.72 -12.42 7.97
N TYR A 214 -10.65 -11.51 8.94
CA TYR A 214 -10.63 -11.86 10.37
C TYR A 214 -11.91 -12.59 10.77
N THR A 215 -13.07 -12.03 10.42
CA THR A 215 -14.37 -12.66 10.72
C THR A 215 -14.49 -14.03 10.06
N THR A 216 -14.06 -14.18 8.81
CA THR A 216 -14.06 -15.48 8.11
C THR A 216 -13.10 -16.48 8.75
N PHE A 217 -11.86 -16.11 9.03
CA PHE A 217 -10.87 -17.02 9.61
C PHE A 217 -11.20 -17.39 11.06
N ALA A 218 -11.74 -16.44 11.84
CA ALA A 218 -12.18 -16.69 13.21
C ALA A 218 -13.43 -17.59 13.25
N THR A 219 -14.38 -17.44 12.33
CA THR A 219 -15.58 -18.30 12.27
C THR A 219 -15.27 -19.73 11.83
N LEU A 220 -14.20 -19.92 11.07
CA LEU A 220 -13.66 -21.25 10.73
C LEU A 220 -12.69 -21.79 11.78
N ASP A 221 -12.48 -21.11 12.91
CA ASP A 221 -11.52 -21.48 13.95
C ASP A 221 -10.09 -21.72 13.41
N LEU A 222 -9.69 -20.94 12.41
CA LEU A 222 -8.34 -21.00 11.84
C LEU A 222 -7.31 -20.46 12.84
N ASN A 223 -6.24 -21.22 13.06
CA ASN A 223 -5.11 -20.76 13.85
C ASN A 223 -4.50 -19.48 13.25
N TYR A 224 -4.06 -18.58 14.12
CA TYR A 224 -3.46 -17.30 13.72
C TYR A 224 -4.40 -16.39 12.89
N ALA A 225 -5.72 -16.52 13.07
CA ALA A 225 -6.72 -15.75 12.31
C ALA A 225 -6.46 -14.24 12.28
N MET A 226 -6.03 -13.64 13.41
CA MET A 226 -5.76 -12.20 13.48
C MET A 226 -4.51 -11.82 12.67
N LEU A 227 -3.42 -12.56 12.82
CA LEU A 227 -2.19 -12.37 12.04
C LEU A 227 -2.48 -12.48 10.55
N LEU A 228 -3.13 -13.56 10.13
CA LEU A 228 -3.45 -13.82 8.72
C LEU A 228 -4.39 -12.76 8.16
N ALA A 229 -5.37 -12.30 8.94
CA ALA A 229 -6.26 -11.22 8.53
C ALA A 229 -5.52 -9.88 8.39
N VAL A 230 -4.58 -9.56 9.26
CA VAL A 230 -3.77 -8.34 9.13
C VAL A 230 -2.91 -8.41 7.88
N LEU A 231 -2.33 -9.58 7.56
CA LEU A 231 -1.62 -9.80 6.31
C LEU A 231 -2.56 -9.61 5.10
N MET A 232 -3.80 -10.11 5.16
CA MET A 232 -4.84 -9.90 4.14
C MET A 232 -5.20 -8.42 3.95
N GLY A 233 -5.20 -7.61 5.00
CA GLY A 233 -5.36 -6.17 4.87
C GLY A 233 -4.13 -5.52 4.22
N VAL A 234 -2.93 -5.81 4.73
CA VAL A 234 -1.69 -5.14 4.31
C VAL A 234 -1.26 -5.50 2.88
N GLN A 235 -1.59 -6.69 2.38
CA GLN A 235 -1.20 -7.13 1.03
C GLN A 235 -1.62 -6.15 -0.08
N VAL A 236 -2.74 -5.45 0.06
CA VAL A 236 -3.29 -4.59 -1.00
C VAL A 236 -2.47 -3.33 -1.25
N ILE A 237 -1.48 -3.05 -0.38
CA ILE A 237 -0.49 -1.99 -0.56
C ILE A 237 0.43 -2.29 -1.74
N ILE A 238 0.73 -3.57 -2.00
CA ILE A 238 1.61 -3.99 -3.09
C ILE A 238 0.79 -4.78 -4.14
N PRO A 239 0.26 -4.11 -5.17
CA PRO A 239 -0.57 -4.75 -6.20
C PRO A 239 0.06 -6.02 -6.79
N TYR A 240 -0.75 -7.05 -7.00
CA TYR A 240 -0.41 -8.38 -7.55
C TYR A 240 0.52 -9.24 -6.69
N ILE A 241 1.57 -8.64 -6.13
CA ILE A 241 2.59 -9.33 -5.34
C ILE A 241 2.06 -9.66 -3.96
N GLY A 242 1.36 -8.72 -3.31
CA GLY A 242 0.86 -8.90 -1.95
C GLY A 242 -0.07 -10.11 -1.83
N ALA A 243 -1.03 -10.25 -2.74
CA ALA A 243 -1.94 -11.39 -2.80
C ALA A 243 -1.18 -12.72 -2.82
N THR A 244 -0.24 -12.83 -3.74
CA THR A 244 0.60 -14.02 -3.88
C THR A 244 1.39 -14.33 -2.60
N LEU A 245 1.93 -13.31 -1.93
CA LEU A 245 2.70 -13.50 -0.70
C LEU A 245 1.85 -13.99 0.48
N VAL A 246 0.59 -13.58 0.57
CA VAL A 246 -0.30 -13.94 1.69
C VAL A 246 -1.05 -15.24 1.45
N THR A 247 -1.25 -15.66 0.19
CA THR A 247 -1.81 -16.99 -0.12
C THR A 247 -1.05 -18.11 0.56
N PHE A 248 0.28 -18.08 0.52
CA PHE A 248 1.12 -19.14 1.07
C PHE A 248 0.94 -19.37 2.58
N PRO A 249 1.06 -18.35 3.46
CA PRO A 249 0.84 -18.55 4.88
C PRO A 249 -0.62 -18.92 5.20
N VAL A 250 -1.63 -18.34 4.52
CA VAL A 250 -3.04 -18.68 4.77
C VAL A 250 -3.32 -20.15 4.44
N LEU A 251 -2.99 -20.59 3.23
CA LEU A 251 -3.22 -21.98 2.82
C LEU A 251 -2.29 -22.95 3.54
N GLY A 252 -1.06 -22.53 3.87
CA GLY A 252 -0.10 -23.33 4.61
C GLY A 252 -0.57 -23.65 6.03
N VAL A 253 -1.09 -22.64 6.76
CA VAL A 253 -1.66 -22.83 8.09
C VAL A 253 -2.90 -23.71 8.03
N ALA A 254 -3.81 -23.46 7.07
CA ALA A 254 -5.02 -24.26 6.92
C ALA A 254 -4.69 -25.73 6.59
N TYR A 255 -3.74 -25.98 5.69
CA TYR A 255 -3.28 -27.32 5.35
C TYR A 255 -2.65 -28.01 6.57
N PHE A 256 -1.86 -27.28 7.36
CA PHE A 256 -1.26 -27.85 8.56
C PHE A 256 -2.32 -28.23 9.61
N GLN A 257 -3.33 -27.38 9.79
CA GLN A 257 -4.37 -27.58 10.79
C GLN A 257 -5.34 -28.72 10.43
N TRP A 258 -5.78 -28.80 9.17
CA TRP A 258 -6.86 -29.72 8.76
C TRP A 258 -6.45 -30.77 7.71
N GLY A 259 -5.27 -30.63 7.09
CA GLY A 259 -4.85 -31.47 5.96
C GLY A 259 -5.66 -31.23 4.68
N LEU A 260 -5.30 -31.92 3.59
CA LEU A 260 -6.00 -31.81 2.29
C LEU A 260 -7.37 -32.51 2.26
N SER A 261 -7.61 -33.43 3.19
CA SER A 261 -8.82 -34.26 3.22
C SER A 261 -9.90 -33.72 4.16
N GLY A 262 -9.63 -32.64 4.89
CA GLY A 262 -10.60 -32.01 5.77
C GLY A 262 -11.56 -31.10 5.00
N ASP A 263 -12.86 -31.20 5.30
CA ASP A 263 -13.88 -30.33 4.72
C ASP A 263 -13.60 -28.84 5.03
N ASP A 264 -13.07 -28.56 6.23
CA ASP A 264 -12.72 -27.21 6.69
C ASP A 264 -11.64 -26.54 5.83
N PHE A 265 -10.65 -27.31 5.35
CA PHE A 265 -9.64 -26.80 4.42
C PHE A 265 -10.29 -26.34 3.12
N MET A 266 -11.24 -27.12 2.59
CA MET A 266 -11.96 -26.76 1.37
C MET A 266 -12.85 -25.53 1.58
N TYR A 267 -13.57 -25.44 2.70
CA TYR A 267 -14.36 -24.26 3.04
C TYR A 267 -13.51 -23.00 3.14
N LEU A 268 -12.33 -23.09 3.75
CA LEU A 268 -11.39 -21.98 3.81
C LEU A 268 -10.87 -21.59 2.42
N VAL A 269 -10.47 -22.54 1.58
CA VAL A 269 -9.99 -22.25 0.21
C VAL A 269 -11.07 -21.54 -0.59
N ILE A 270 -12.32 -21.99 -0.49
CA ILE A 270 -13.46 -21.35 -1.17
C ILE A 270 -13.68 -19.95 -0.62
N ALA A 271 -13.76 -19.78 0.70
CA ALA A 271 -13.98 -18.48 1.33
C ALA A 271 -12.86 -17.48 1.00
N TYR A 272 -11.60 -17.90 1.12
CA TYR A 272 -10.43 -17.11 0.74
C TYR A 272 -10.48 -16.69 -0.73
N SER A 273 -10.83 -17.61 -1.63
CA SER A 273 -10.92 -17.34 -3.06
C SER A 273 -12.04 -16.36 -3.38
N ILE A 274 -13.18 -16.44 -2.67
CA ILE A 274 -14.26 -15.46 -2.76
C ILE A 274 -13.79 -14.09 -2.28
N ILE A 275 -13.07 -14.01 -1.16
CA ILE A 275 -12.55 -12.74 -0.65
C ILE A 275 -11.61 -12.08 -1.67
N GLN A 276 -10.64 -12.82 -2.23
CA GLN A 276 -9.72 -12.29 -3.24
C GLN A 276 -10.43 -11.90 -4.55
N ALA A 277 -11.45 -12.66 -4.96
CA ALA A 277 -12.25 -12.33 -6.13
C ALA A 277 -13.06 -11.04 -5.90
N LEU A 278 -13.69 -10.90 -4.74
CA LEU A 278 -14.42 -9.69 -4.36
C LEU A 278 -13.49 -8.48 -4.27
N ASP A 279 -12.27 -8.65 -3.76
CA ASP A 279 -11.25 -7.60 -3.73
C ASP A 279 -10.99 -7.06 -5.14
N GLY A 280 -10.55 -7.94 -6.06
CA GLY A 280 -10.16 -7.55 -7.40
C GLY A 280 -11.32 -7.09 -8.29
N VAL A 281 -12.51 -7.68 -8.15
CA VAL A 281 -13.66 -7.44 -9.04
C VAL A 281 -14.61 -6.36 -8.50
N VAL A 282 -14.72 -6.22 -7.18
CA VAL A 282 -15.70 -5.31 -6.55
C VAL A 282 -15.02 -4.18 -5.80
N LEU A 283 -14.16 -4.46 -4.82
CA LEU A 283 -13.58 -3.42 -3.98
C LEU A 283 -12.72 -2.45 -4.79
N VAL A 284 -11.81 -2.98 -5.62
CA VAL A 284 -10.89 -2.13 -6.41
C VAL A 284 -11.67 -1.16 -7.32
N PRO A 285 -12.64 -1.59 -8.16
CA PRO A 285 -13.40 -0.65 -8.99
C PRO A 285 -14.27 0.34 -8.21
N VAL A 286 -14.85 -0.08 -7.08
CA VAL A 286 -15.71 0.78 -6.25
C VAL A 286 -14.88 1.85 -5.53
N LEU A 287 -13.70 1.50 -5.04
CA LEU A 287 -12.84 2.41 -4.28
C LEU A 287 -11.96 3.29 -5.17
N PHE A 288 -11.64 2.84 -6.39
CA PHE A 288 -10.72 3.52 -7.31
C PHE A 288 -11.33 3.74 -8.71
N SER A 289 -12.57 4.25 -8.75
CA SER A 289 -13.40 4.42 -9.95
C SER A 289 -12.73 5.11 -11.17
N GLU A 290 -11.61 5.82 -10.98
CA GLU A 290 -10.88 6.54 -12.03
C GLU A 290 -9.47 5.98 -12.35
N ALA A 291 -8.94 5.05 -11.55
CA ALA A 291 -7.55 4.57 -11.67
C ALA A 291 -7.33 3.48 -12.74
N VAL A 292 -8.39 3.06 -13.43
CA VAL A 292 -8.45 1.87 -14.30
C VAL A 292 -7.67 2.02 -15.63
N ASN A 293 -7.07 3.18 -15.89
CA ASN A 293 -6.43 3.48 -17.18
C ASN A 293 -4.91 3.23 -17.24
N LEU A 294 -4.31 2.58 -16.24
CA LEU A 294 -2.88 2.22 -16.25
C LEU A 294 -2.69 0.74 -16.62
N HIS A 295 -1.83 0.49 -17.61
CA HIS A 295 -1.43 -0.88 -17.95
C HIS A 295 -0.68 -1.54 -16.79
N ALA A 296 -0.90 -2.83 -16.52
CA ALA A 296 -0.29 -3.55 -15.39
C ALA A 296 1.24 -3.41 -15.35
N ILE A 297 1.90 -3.47 -16.52
CA ILE A 297 3.36 -3.24 -16.62
C ILE A 297 3.77 -1.85 -16.12
N ALA A 298 2.99 -0.81 -16.40
CA ALA A 298 3.30 0.55 -15.92
C ALA A 298 3.22 0.62 -14.39
N ILE A 299 2.24 -0.07 -13.79
CA ILE A 299 2.12 -0.18 -12.32
C ILE A 299 3.33 -0.91 -11.74
N ILE A 300 3.73 -2.04 -12.31
CA ILE A 300 4.91 -2.80 -11.85
C ILE A 300 6.19 -1.95 -11.97
N VAL A 301 6.39 -1.29 -13.11
CA VAL A 301 7.54 -0.40 -13.32
C VAL A 301 7.54 0.74 -12.30
N ALA A 302 6.38 1.34 -12.02
CA ALA A 302 6.27 2.40 -11.02
C ALA A 302 6.57 1.89 -9.61
N ILE A 303 6.10 0.69 -9.24
CA ILE A 303 6.41 0.05 -7.95
C ILE A 303 7.91 -0.18 -7.82
N LEU A 304 8.55 -0.74 -8.85
CA LEU A 304 9.99 -1.00 -8.83
C LEU A 304 10.81 0.29 -8.77
N PHE A 305 10.39 1.31 -9.54
CA PHE A 305 11.07 2.59 -9.58
C PHE A 305 10.90 3.37 -8.27
N PHE A 306 9.67 3.72 -7.88
CA PHE A 306 9.43 4.51 -6.68
C PHE A 306 9.73 3.72 -5.41
N GLY A 307 9.44 2.42 -5.38
CA GLY A 307 9.80 1.54 -4.27
C GLY A 307 11.32 1.44 -4.07
N GLY A 308 12.10 1.44 -5.14
CA GLY A 308 13.56 1.53 -5.04
C GLY A 308 14.07 2.86 -4.48
N LEU A 309 13.34 3.96 -4.68
CA LEU A 309 13.72 5.29 -4.22
C LEU A 309 13.35 5.54 -2.75
N TRP A 310 12.13 5.21 -2.34
CA TRP A 310 11.56 5.59 -1.03
C TRP A 310 11.10 4.39 -0.19
N GLY A 311 11.42 3.16 -0.61
CA GLY A 311 10.99 1.95 0.07
C GLY A 311 9.47 1.83 0.11
N PHE A 312 8.93 1.56 1.30
CA PHE A 312 7.50 1.39 1.53
C PHE A 312 6.64 2.55 0.99
N TRP A 313 7.03 3.80 1.25
CA TRP A 313 6.28 4.97 0.79
C TRP A 313 6.24 5.08 -0.74
N GLY A 314 7.35 4.71 -1.39
CA GLY A 314 7.43 4.67 -2.85
C GLY A 314 6.48 3.64 -3.46
N VAL A 315 6.35 2.48 -2.84
CA VAL A 315 5.39 1.45 -3.26
C VAL A 315 3.95 1.92 -3.01
N PHE A 316 3.66 2.46 -1.82
CA PHE A 316 2.33 2.96 -1.47
C PHE A 316 1.82 4.02 -2.45
N PHE A 317 2.69 4.95 -2.85
CA PHE A 317 2.36 6.03 -3.78
C PHE A 317 2.64 5.72 -5.26
N ALA A 318 3.05 4.50 -5.61
CA ALA A 318 3.46 4.16 -6.96
C ALA A 318 2.37 4.45 -8.00
N ILE A 319 1.10 4.13 -7.69
CA ILE A 319 -0.03 4.34 -8.60
C ILE A 319 -0.32 5.84 -8.81
N PRO A 320 -0.56 6.67 -7.77
CA PRO A 320 -0.73 8.11 -7.93
C PRO A 320 0.42 8.77 -8.69
N LEU A 321 1.66 8.43 -8.35
CA LEU A 321 2.84 9.00 -9.02
C LEU A 321 2.91 8.58 -10.49
N ALA A 322 2.61 7.32 -10.82
CA ALA A 322 2.52 6.87 -12.20
C ALA A 322 1.45 7.62 -13.00
N THR A 323 0.29 7.89 -12.38
CA THR A 323 -0.77 8.69 -13.00
C THR A 323 -0.32 10.12 -13.28
N VAL A 324 0.38 10.75 -12.33
CA VAL A 324 0.96 12.09 -12.53
C VAL A 324 1.99 12.09 -13.67
N VAL A 325 2.89 11.10 -13.70
CA VAL A 325 3.87 10.94 -14.79
C VAL A 325 3.16 10.78 -16.13
N LYS A 326 2.13 9.93 -16.21
CA LYS A 326 1.32 9.76 -17.42
C LYS A 326 0.62 11.06 -17.85
N ALA A 327 0.07 11.81 -16.90
CA ALA A 327 -0.58 13.10 -17.18
C ALA A 327 0.41 14.11 -17.76
N VAL A 328 1.61 14.22 -17.16
CA VAL A 328 2.68 15.10 -17.67
C VAL A 328 3.14 14.68 -19.06
N LEU A 329 3.35 13.37 -19.30
CA LEU A 329 3.74 12.86 -20.62
C LEU A 329 2.66 13.12 -21.69
N THR A 330 1.38 13.08 -21.28
CA THR A 330 0.25 13.33 -22.19
C THR A 330 0.09 14.82 -22.49
N ALA A 331 0.32 15.69 -21.50
CA ALA A 331 0.29 17.14 -21.65
C ALA A 331 1.55 17.70 -22.34
N TRP A 332 2.60 16.89 -22.51
CA TRP A 332 3.82 17.31 -23.17
C TRP A 332 3.55 17.59 -24.66
N PRO A 333 3.96 18.76 -25.21
CA PRO A 333 3.70 19.10 -26.61
C PRO A 333 4.22 18.01 -27.54
N ARG A 334 3.31 17.37 -28.27
CA ARG A 334 3.69 16.39 -29.29
C ARG A 334 4.19 17.14 -30.51
N LEU A 335 5.29 16.68 -31.09
CA LEU A 335 5.94 17.27 -32.27
C LEU A 335 5.01 17.37 -33.50
N GLY A 336 3.79 16.80 -33.46
CA GLY A 336 2.79 16.84 -34.54
C GLY A 336 1.66 17.87 -34.39
N ASP A 337 1.45 18.49 -33.21
CA ASP A 337 0.31 19.41 -33.02
C ASP A 337 0.51 20.77 -33.73
N ASN A 338 1.76 21.15 -33.97
CA ASN A 338 2.08 22.32 -34.78
C ASN A 338 1.95 22.06 -36.29
N SER A 339 1.98 20.79 -36.73
CA SER A 339 1.85 20.44 -38.15
C SER A 339 0.45 20.77 -38.65
N SER A 340 -0.59 20.39 -37.92
CA SER A 340 -1.99 20.68 -38.27
C SER A 340 -2.31 22.17 -38.29
N ALA A 341 -1.71 22.96 -37.40
CA ALA A 341 -1.86 24.41 -37.41
C ALA A 341 -1.14 25.06 -38.60
N ILE A 342 0.04 24.55 -38.97
CA ILE A 342 0.79 25.02 -40.15
C ILE A 342 0.09 24.61 -41.46
N PHE A 343 -0.45 23.39 -41.56
CA PHE A 343 -1.20 22.94 -42.74
C PHE A 343 -2.54 23.67 -42.90
N ALA A 344 -3.22 24.03 -41.80
CA ALA A 344 -4.41 24.87 -41.83
C ALA A 344 -4.11 26.30 -42.31
N ASP A 345 -2.99 26.90 -41.88
CA ASP A 345 -2.58 28.25 -42.30
C ASP A 345 -2.02 28.28 -43.75
N ILE A 346 -1.47 27.17 -44.25
CA ILE A 346 -1.09 27.02 -45.66
C ILE A 346 -2.32 26.89 -46.56
N ASN A 347 -3.34 26.10 -46.18
CA ASN A 347 -4.60 25.99 -46.94
C ASN A 347 -5.43 27.29 -46.94
N ALA A 348 -5.27 28.15 -45.93
CA ALA A 348 -5.93 29.45 -45.89
C ALA A 348 -5.25 30.51 -46.78
N LYS A 349 -4.00 30.27 -47.23
CA LYS A 349 -3.18 31.23 -47.98
C LYS A 349 -2.96 30.88 -49.46
N ASP A 350 -3.64 29.85 -50.00
CA ASP A 350 -3.67 29.61 -51.45
C ASP A 350 -5.10 29.69 -52.03
N PRO A 351 -5.55 30.90 -52.44
CA PRO A 351 -6.76 31.10 -53.23
C PRO A 351 -6.55 30.93 -54.75
N SER A 352 -5.41 30.39 -55.23
CA SER A 352 -5.01 30.57 -56.63
C SER A 352 -5.47 29.48 -57.62
N LYS A 353 -6.62 28.83 -57.40
CA LYS A 353 -7.27 28.02 -58.43
C LYS A 353 -8.79 28.26 -58.48
N PHE A 354 -9.12 29.27 -59.28
CA PHE A 354 -10.40 29.64 -59.91
C PHE A 354 -11.48 30.31 -59.07
#